data_AF-A0A9D6DF36-F1
#
_entry.id   AF-A0A9D6DF36-F1
#
_cell.length_a   1.000
_cell.length_b   1.000
_cell.length_c   1.000
_cell.angle_alpha   90.00
_cell.angle_beta   90.00
_cell.angle_gamma   90.00
#
_symmetry.space_group_name_H-M   'P 1'
#
loop_
_entity.id
_entity.type
_entity.pdbx_description
1 polymer ?
#
loop_
_entity_poly.entity_id
_entity_poly.type
_entity_poly.pdbx_seq_one_letter_code
_entity_poly.pdbx_strand_id
1 'polypeptide(L)' 'MTIDRGRVRWQCRRALLELDLVFTRFLERDFDALSERQLADLDDLLRCEDHELWGMVNGSLACAKDEWKEILALLQQS' A
#
# COMPACT_ATOMS: atom_id res chain seq x y z
N MET A 1 7.33 -4.06 17.74
CA MET A 1 8.30 -4.33 16.65
C MET A 1 8.29 -3.10 15.78
N THR A 2 9.42 -2.40 15.67
CA THR A 2 9.51 -1.15 14.90
C THR A 2 9.44 -1.49 13.42
N ILE A 3 8.44 -1.00 12.70
CA ILE A 3 8.31 -1.24 11.27
C ILE A 3 9.37 -0.40 10.53
N ASP A 4 10.23 -1.06 9.76
CA ASP A 4 11.29 -0.40 9.00
C ASP A 4 10.72 0.29 7.76
N ARG A 5 10.63 1.62 7.78
CA ARG A 5 10.21 2.42 6.59
C ARG A 5 11.01 2.06 5.33
N GLY A 6 12.31 1.81 5.47
CA GLY A 6 13.14 1.39 4.33
C GLY A 6 12.71 0.06 3.71
N ARG A 7 12.21 -0.88 4.52
CA ARG A 7 11.71 -2.19 4.07
C ARG A 7 10.40 -2.03 3.31
N VAL A 8 9.46 -1.27 3.86
CA VAL A 8 8.15 -1.01 3.23
C VAL A 8 8.34 -0.33 1.87
N ARG A 9 9.21 0.69 1.81
CA ARG A 9 9.57 1.36 0.54
C ARG A 9 10.14 0.38 -0.49
N TRP A 10 10.91 -0.62 -0.06
CA TRP A 10 11.45 -1.63 -0.96
C TRP A 10 10.38 -2.63 -1.42
N GLN A 11 9.46 -3.03 -0.55
CA GLN A 11 8.33 -3.92 -0.89
C GLN A 11 7.33 -3.30 -1.88
N CYS A 12 7.22 -1.97 -1.91
CA CYS A 12 6.42 -1.26 -2.90
C CYS A 12 6.95 -1.38 -4.34
N ARG A 13 8.18 -1.86 -4.55
CA ARG A 13 8.75 -2.07 -5.89
C ARG A 13 8.20 -3.37 -6.46
N ARG A 14 7.15 -3.26 -7.28
CA ARG A 14 6.46 -4.40 -7.90
C ARG A 14 6.77 -4.51 -9.38
N ALA A 15 6.60 -5.71 -9.94
CA ALA A 15 6.83 -5.94 -11.38
C ALA A 15 5.75 -5.30 -12.27
N LEU A 16 4.57 -5.02 -11.71
CA LEU A 16 3.46 -4.39 -12.42
C LEU A 16 3.64 -2.86 -12.43
N LEU A 17 3.74 -2.28 -13.63
CA LEU A 17 3.97 -0.84 -13.84
C LEU A 17 2.88 0.02 -13.19
N GLU A 18 1.63 -0.42 -13.29
CA GLU A 18 0.47 0.29 -12.73
C GLU A 18 0.58 0.42 -11.21
N LEU A 19 0.94 -0.68 -10.53
CA LEU A 19 1.19 -0.65 -9.09
C LEU A 19 2.42 0.17 -8.74
N ASP A 20 3.52 0.02 -9.48
CA ASP A 20 4.75 0.75 -9.22
C ASP A 20 4.54 2.27 -9.30
N LEU A 21 3.73 2.75 -10.26
CA LEU A 21 3.36 4.16 -10.38
C LEU A 21 2.51 4.66 -9.22
N VAL A 22 1.47 3.90 -8.84
CA VAL A 22 0.59 4.25 -7.71
C VAL A 22 1.39 4.30 -6.42
N PHE A 23 2.19 3.27 -6.16
CA PHE A 23 3.04 3.22 -4.97
C PHE A 23 4.10 4.30 -4.97
N THR A 24 4.73 4.61 -6.10
CA THR A 24 5.73 5.68 -6.15
C THR A 24 5.12 7.03 -5.76
N ARG A 25 3.95 7.38 -6.32
CA ARG A 25 3.26 8.64 -5.97
C ARG A 25 2.81 8.67 -4.52
N PHE A 26 2.25 7.57 -4.03
CA PHE A 26 1.86 7.42 -2.64
C PHE A 26 3.07 7.54 -1.70
N LEU A 27 4.20 6.94 -2.08
CA LEU A 27 5.45 7.00 -1.32
C LEU A 27 6.04 8.41 -1.24
N GLU A 28 5.78 9.26 -2.23
CA GLU A 28 6.25 10.65 -2.23
C GLU A 28 5.31 11.60 -1.49
N ARG A 29 3.99 11.33 -1.51
CA ARG A 29 2.97 12.21 -0.89
C ARG A 29 2.65 11.85 0.55
N ASP A 30 2.31 10.59 0.80
CA ASP A 30 1.66 10.15 2.03
C ASP A 30 2.62 9.42 2.98
N PHE A 31 3.69 8.83 2.47
CA PHE A 31 4.59 7.98 3.27
C PHE A 31 5.31 8.67 4.42
N ASP A 32 5.63 9.97 4.29
CA ASP A 32 6.20 10.75 5.39
C ASP A 32 5.16 11.07 6.47
N ALA A 33 3.89 11.18 6.07
CA ALA A 33 2.75 11.45 6.95
C ALA A 33 2.15 10.18 7.60
N LEU A 34 2.58 8.97 7.18
CA LEU A 34 2.05 7.71 7.71
C LEU A 34 2.42 7.54 9.18
N SER A 35 1.41 7.23 9.99
CA SER A 35 1.58 6.81 11.37
C SER A 35 2.05 5.35 11.45
N GLU A 36 2.65 4.95 12.58
CA GLU A 36 3.14 3.57 12.78
C GLU A 36 2.07 2.49 12.59
N ARG A 37 0.80 2.79 12.89
CA ARG A 37 -0.34 1.88 12.63
C ARG A 37 -0.56 1.68 11.14
N GLN A 38 -0.72 2.78 10.41
CA GLN A 38 -0.89 2.76 8.96
C GLN A 38 0.28 2.11 8.24
N LEU A 39 1.51 2.29 8.76
CA LEU A 39 2.69 1.62 8.23
C LEU A 39 2.64 0.10 8.43
N ALA A 40 2.10 -0.36 9.55
CA ALA A 40 1.88 -1.79 9.82
C ALA A 40 0.75 -2.36 8.94
N ASP A 41 -0.34 -1.62 8.75
CA ASP A 41 -1.43 -2.00 7.84
C ASP A 41 -0.92 -2.12 6.40
N LEU A 42 -0.05 -1.19 5.98
CA LEU A 42 0.62 -1.22 4.68
C LEU A 42 1.62 -2.38 4.56
N ASP A 43 2.41 -2.70 5.59
CA ASP A 43 3.27 -3.90 5.58
C ASP A 43 2.44 -5.17 5.41
N ASP A 44 1.31 -5.27 6.11
CA ASP A 44 0.40 -6.42 6.00
C ASP A 44 -0.23 -6.51 4.61
N LEU A 45 -0.68 -5.38 4.06
CA LEU A 45 -1.20 -5.29 2.69
C LEU A 45 -0.14 -5.70 1.66
N LEU A 46 1.10 -5.23 1.81
CA LEU A 46 2.22 -5.55 0.92
C LEU A 46 2.69 -7.00 1.03
N ARG A 47 2.18 -7.80 1.98
CA ARG A 47 2.38 -9.25 1.98
C ARG A 47 1.46 -9.99 1.01
N CYS A 48 0.41 -9.35 0.51
CA CYS A 48 -0.46 -9.91 -0.53
C CYS A 48 0.23 -9.96 -1.90
N GLU A 49 -0.30 -10.81 -2.76
CA GLU A 49 0.08 -10.96 -4.16
C GLU A 49 -0.24 -9.68 -4.95
N ASP A 50 0.58 -9.37 -5.96
CA ASP A 50 0.43 -8.18 -6.80
C ASP A 50 -0.95 -8.09 -7.45
N HIS A 51 -1.46 -9.22 -7.95
CA HIS A 51 -2.77 -9.25 -8.61
C HIS A 51 -3.93 -8.96 -7.65
N GLU A 52 -3.86 -9.45 -6.41
CA GLU A 52 -4.88 -9.17 -5.40
C GLU A 52 -4.82 -7.71 -4.97
N LEU A 53 -3.61 -7.19 -4.75
CA LEU A 53 -3.42 -5.81 -4.33
C LEU A 53 -3.91 -4.85 -5.42
N TRP A 54 -3.56 -5.10 -6.68
CA TRP A 54 -4.08 -4.32 -7.81
C TRP A 54 -5.60 -4.41 -7.92
N GLY A 55 -6.18 -5.60 -7.73
CA GLY A 55 -7.62 -5.76 -7.72
C GLY A 55 -8.29 -4.93 -6.63
N MET A 56 -7.71 -4.84 -5.43
CA MET A 56 -8.25 -4.01 -4.35
C MET A 56 -8.11 -2.51 -4.65
N VAL A 57 -6.93 -2.08 -5.15
CA VAL A 57 -6.68 -0.68 -5.51
C VAL A 57 -7.60 -0.23 -6.66
N ASN A 58 -7.77 -1.05 -7.70
CA ASN A 58 -8.65 -0.78 -8.82
C ASN A 58 -10.15 -1.00 -8.50
N GLY A 59 -10.49 -1.42 -7.27
CA GLY A 59 -11.87 -1.69 -6.85
C GLY A 59 -12.52 -2.93 -7.47
N SER A 60 -11.73 -3.79 -8.12
CA SER A 60 -12.16 -5.09 -8.64
C SER A 60 -12.29 -6.16 -7.54
N LEU A 61 -11.59 -6.01 -6.42
CA LEU A 61 -11.68 -6.88 -5.25
C LEU A 61 -12.22 -6.13 -4.05
N ALA A 62 -13.11 -6.80 -3.30
CA ALA A 62 -13.64 -6.27 -2.05
C ALA A 62 -12.60 -6.42 -0.93
N CYS A 63 -12.25 -5.32 -0.29
CA CYS A 63 -11.41 -5.33 0.89
C CYS A 63 -12.23 -5.74 2.13
N ALA A 64 -11.86 -6.86 2.77
CA ALA A 64 -12.57 -7.41 3.92
C ALA A 64 -12.16 -6.78 5.27
N LYS A 65 -10.98 -6.15 5.35
CA LYS A 65 -10.48 -5.54 6.58
C LYS A 65 -10.70 -4.02 6.56
N ASP A 66 -11.30 -3.46 7.60
CA ASP A 66 -11.49 -2.02 7.72
C ASP A 66 -10.17 -1.25 7.86
N GLU A 67 -9.15 -1.85 8.46
CA GLU A 67 -7.82 -1.27 8.62
C GLU A 67 -7.13 -0.98 7.26
N TRP A 68 -7.36 -1.85 6.27
CA TRP A 68 -6.81 -1.69 4.93
C TRP A 68 -7.57 -0.65 4.09
N LYS A 69 -8.84 -0.38 4.41
CA LYS A 69 -9.64 0.60 3.65
C LYS A 69 -9.03 1.99 3.70
N GLU A 70 -8.48 2.39 4.84
CA GLU A 70 -7.81 3.69 4.99
C GLU A 70 -6.60 3.80 4.06
N ILE A 71 -5.71 2.80 4.06
CA ILE A 71 -4.54 2.77 3.16
C ILE A 71 -4.94 2.68 1.69
N LEU A 72 -5.92 1.83 1.36
CA LEU A 72 -6.41 1.68 -0.01
C LEU A 72 -7.01 2.99 -0.53
N ALA A 73 -7.75 3.73 0.31
CA ALA A 73 -8.28 5.03 -0.07
C ALA A 73 -7.18 6.06 -0.34
N LEU A 74 -6.05 6.00 0.36
CA LEU A 74 -4.88 6.86 0.07
C LEU A 74 -4.19 6.45 -1.24
N LEU A 75 -4.04 5.15 -1.48
CA LEU A 75 -3.49 4.61 -2.74
C LEU A 75 -4.37 4.98 -3.94
N GLN A 76 -5.69 4.97 -3.79
CA GLN A 76 -6.64 5.38 -4.83
C GLN A 76 -6.63 6.89 -5.13
N GLN A 77 -6.15 7.73 -4.20
CA GLN A 77 -6.05 9.18 -4.36
C GLN A 77 -4.69 9.66 -4.92
N SER A 78 -3.79 8.71 -5.21
CA SER A 78 -2.40 8.97 -5.63
C SER A 78 -2.21 9.04 -7.15
#